data_AF-A0A3B0RWB1-F1
#
_entry.id   AF-A0A3B0RWB1-F1
#
_cell.length_a   1.000
_cell.length_b   1.000
_cell.length_c   1.000
_cell.angle_alpha   90.00
_cell.angle_beta   90.00
_cell.angle_gamma   90.00
#
_symmetry.space_group_name_H-M   'P 1'
#
loop_
_entity.id
_entity.type
_entity.pdbx_description
1 polymer ?
#
loop_
_entity_poly.entity_id
_entity_poly.type
_entity_poly.pdbx_seq_one_letter_code
_entity_poly.pdbx_strand_id
1 'polypeptide(L)'
;MTDPAKSQISSKCQLLVCNCENTSPVNASQLAKGLSLPEAPEVYHNLCRSQLSSFEATVSNNAGRKIIITCTQEAPLFQELGLEIGIDQEQEEDSNLCFVNIRENAGWGKAGKKATAKIAALIAEADYDVEPTGLIPVTSNGACIVYGAGQAAMDVAGKLARHLNVSLVLSDWHEVLPPSSTQFPVYKGKILSAKGSMGNFDVGFDSYAIASPSSKTEIDFLETKNNVTLQSDLIFDMSGGEPMFGRDHGRDGYVHIDPANTAAIAEAMFDIIDLVGEFE
;
A
#
# COMPACT_ATOMS: atom_id res chain seq x y z
N MET A 1 33.20 -3.96 -13.10
CA MET A 1 33.62 -4.36 -11.74
C MET A 1 33.28 -3.20 -10.83
N THR A 2 32.07 -3.22 -10.29
CA THR A 2 31.63 -2.28 -9.25
C THR A 2 32.45 -2.54 -8.00
N ASP A 3 33.09 -1.50 -7.46
CA ASP A 3 33.73 -1.52 -6.15
C ASP A 3 32.67 -2.02 -5.14
N PRO A 4 32.92 -3.07 -4.33
CA PRO A 4 31.95 -3.48 -3.32
C PRO A 4 31.72 -2.27 -2.41
N ALA A 5 30.52 -1.70 -2.48
CA ALA A 5 30.13 -0.52 -1.72
C ALA A 5 30.58 -0.72 -0.27
N LYS A 6 31.58 0.05 0.16
CA LYS A 6 32.01 0.05 1.55
C LYS A 6 30.82 0.54 2.34
N SER A 7 30.30 -0.30 3.23
CA SER A 7 29.30 0.11 4.20
C SER A 7 29.87 1.33 4.95
N GLN A 8 29.17 2.46 4.91
CA GLN A 8 29.59 3.69 5.56
C GLN A 8 28.39 4.22 6.31
N ILE A 9 28.60 4.63 7.56
CA ILE A 9 27.60 5.43 8.28
C ILE A 9 27.96 6.91 8.21
N SER A 10 26.95 7.74 8.18
CA SER A 10 26.99 9.19 8.17
C SER A 10 27.75 9.73 9.38
N SER A 11 28.54 10.78 9.16
CA SER A 11 29.22 11.50 10.24
C SER A 11 28.23 12.17 11.21
N LYS A 12 26.93 12.23 10.86
CA LYS A 12 25.88 12.73 11.75
C LYS A 12 25.38 11.70 12.75
N CYS A 13 25.80 10.43 12.66
CA CYS A 13 25.28 9.36 13.51
C CYS A 13 26.23 9.00 14.66
N GLN A 14 25.69 8.44 15.74
CA GLN A 14 26.43 7.89 16.87
C GLN A 14 26.09 6.41 17.05
N LEU A 15 27.11 5.58 17.20
CA LEU A 15 26.96 4.13 17.24
C LEU A 15 27.23 3.62 18.66
N LEU A 16 26.25 2.92 19.23
CA LEU A 16 26.35 2.20 20.50
C LEU A 16 26.32 0.70 20.24
N VAL A 17 27.48 0.06 20.38
CA VAL A 17 27.66 -1.36 20.08
C VAL A 17 27.61 -2.20 21.34
N CYS A 18 26.70 -3.17 21.42
CA CYS A 18 26.58 -4.08 22.57
C CYS A 18 26.90 -5.53 22.17
N ASN A 19 27.68 -6.24 22.98
CA ASN A 19 27.99 -7.66 22.78
C ASN A 19 27.15 -8.62 23.65
N CYS A 20 26.18 -8.09 24.41
CA CYS A 20 25.23 -8.86 25.22
C CYS A 20 25.94 -9.91 26.09
N GLU A 21 26.83 -9.45 26.98
CA GLU A 21 27.64 -10.29 27.88
C GLU A 21 28.52 -11.30 27.13
N ASN A 22 29.11 -10.88 26.01
CA ASN A 22 29.90 -11.70 25.08
C ASN A 22 29.15 -12.82 24.38
N THR A 23 27.82 -12.89 24.49
CA THR A 23 27.03 -13.90 23.77
C THR A 23 26.91 -13.57 22.28
N SER A 24 27.11 -12.31 21.88
CA SER A 24 27.16 -11.84 20.50
C SER A 24 28.58 -11.34 20.18
N PRO A 25 29.44 -12.13 19.53
CA PRO A 25 30.82 -11.73 19.26
C PRO A 25 30.90 -10.51 18.34
N VAL A 26 31.57 -9.45 18.80
CA VAL A 26 31.83 -8.25 18.00
C VAL A 26 33.32 -7.95 17.99
N ASN A 27 33.88 -7.71 16.80
CA ASN A 27 35.25 -7.25 16.64
C ASN A 27 35.26 -5.76 16.30
N ALA A 28 35.52 -4.91 17.31
CA ALA A 28 35.49 -3.46 17.16
C ALA A 28 36.40 -2.94 16.04
N SER A 29 37.63 -3.43 15.95
CA SER A 29 38.60 -2.97 14.94
C SER A 29 38.21 -3.36 13.52
N GLN A 30 37.64 -4.55 13.32
CA GLN A 30 37.15 -4.96 12.00
C GLN A 30 35.83 -4.26 11.67
N LEU A 31 34.97 -4.00 12.65
CA LEU A 31 33.73 -3.26 12.48
C LEU A 31 34.01 -1.82 12.05
N ALA A 32 35.01 -1.17 12.67
CA ALA A 32 35.48 0.15 12.29
C ALA A 32 35.91 0.21 10.82
N LYS A 33 36.70 -0.79 10.37
CA LYS A 33 37.09 -0.91 8.95
C LYS A 33 35.90 -1.15 8.04
N GLY A 34 34.96 -1.98 8.46
CA GLY A 34 33.76 -2.33 7.69
C GLY A 34 32.79 -1.16 7.52
N LEU A 35 32.75 -0.25 8.51
CA LEU A 35 31.90 0.96 8.53
C LEU A 35 32.65 2.24 8.13
N SER A 36 33.94 2.14 7.77
CA SER A 36 34.83 3.28 7.50
C SER A 36 34.88 4.32 8.64
N LEU A 37 34.84 3.87 9.89
CA LEU A 37 34.94 4.73 11.07
C LEU A 37 36.39 5.18 11.30
N PRO A 38 36.62 6.41 11.81
CA PRO A 38 37.96 6.91 12.11
C PRO A 38 38.64 6.12 13.23
N GLU A 39 37.85 5.60 14.18
CA GLU A 39 38.31 4.86 15.35
C GLU A 39 37.42 3.64 15.62
N ALA A 40 37.93 2.70 16.41
CA ALA A 40 37.16 1.53 16.81
C ALA A 40 36.05 1.95 17.78
N PRO A 41 34.78 1.56 17.55
CA PRO A 41 33.70 1.90 18.45
C PRO A 41 33.90 1.18 19.79
N GLU A 42 33.50 1.83 20.88
CA GLU A 42 33.40 1.18 22.17
C GLU A 42 32.38 0.03 22.08
N VAL A 43 32.73 -1.11 22.68
CA VAL A 43 31.83 -2.28 22.75
C VAL A 43 31.40 -2.46 24.20
N TYR A 44 30.13 -2.20 24.44
CA TYR A 44 29.49 -2.38 25.74
C TYR A 44 29.14 -3.85 25.96
N HIS A 45 29.28 -4.30 27.20
CA HIS A 45 28.92 -5.66 27.60
C HIS A 45 27.46 -5.77 28.00
N ASN A 46 26.96 -4.77 28.71
CA ASN A 46 25.62 -4.71 29.25
C ASN A 46 25.10 -3.25 29.18
N LEU A 47 24.90 -2.78 27.94
CA LEU A 47 24.45 -1.41 27.65
C LEU A 47 23.09 -1.09 28.30
N CYS A 48 22.18 -2.07 28.39
CA CYS A 48 20.83 -1.88 28.90
C CYS A 48 20.68 -1.99 30.43
N ARG A 49 21.72 -2.39 31.16
CA ARG A 49 21.71 -2.42 32.64
C ARG A 49 22.90 -1.65 33.20
N SER A 50 24.01 -2.31 33.48
CA SER A 50 25.11 -1.72 34.25
C SER A 50 25.82 -0.58 33.54
N GLN A 51 25.60 -0.41 32.23
CA GLN A 51 26.20 0.64 31.40
C GLN A 51 25.14 1.57 30.78
N LEU A 52 23.92 1.63 31.34
CA LEU A 52 22.83 2.47 30.83
C LEU A 52 23.18 3.96 30.85
N SER A 53 23.98 4.40 31.82
CA SER A 53 24.49 5.77 31.89
C SER A 53 25.32 6.18 30.67
N SER A 54 25.94 5.22 29.97
CA SER A 54 26.65 5.50 28.71
C SER A 54 25.68 5.89 27.60
N PHE A 55 24.50 5.25 27.52
CA PHE A 55 23.46 5.63 26.58
C PHE A 55 22.94 7.04 26.88
N GLU A 56 22.59 7.34 28.14
CA GLU A 56 22.11 8.66 28.56
C GLU A 56 23.11 9.78 28.23
N ALA A 57 24.39 9.54 28.52
CA ALA A 57 25.46 10.46 28.19
C ALA A 57 25.64 10.63 26.67
N THR A 58 25.53 9.56 25.89
CA THR A 58 25.61 9.63 24.43
C THR A 58 24.47 10.47 23.87
N VAL A 59 23.23 10.25 24.30
CA VAL A 59 22.08 11.04 23.83
C VAL A 59 22.25 12.51 24.20
N SER A 60 22.56 12.81 25.46
CA SER A 60 22.72 14.18 25.97
C SER A 60 23.81 14.96 25.22
N ASN A 61 24.93 14.31 24.89
CA ASN A 61 26.05 14.95 24.20
C ASN A 61 25.88 15.04 22.68
N ASN A 62 24.84 14.42 22.12
CA ASN A 62 24.62 14.30 20.68
C ASN A 62 23.18 14.66 20.30
N ALA A 63 22.63 15.71 20.92
CA ALA A 63 21.31 16.23 20.58
C ALA A 63 21.16 16.47 19.06
N GLY A 64 20.04 16.03 18.48
CA GLY A 64 19.75 16.16 17.04
C GLY A 64 20.55 15.23 16.12
N ARG A 65 21.31 14.27 16.68
CA ARG A 65 22.02 13.24 15.92
C ARG A 65 21.29 11.92 16.04
N LYS A 66 21.30 11.14 14.96
CA LYS A 66 20.78 9.77 14.95
C LYS A 66 21.68 8.87 15.79
N ILE A 67 21.11 8.18 16.77
CA ILE A 67 21.77 7.24 17.65
C ILE A 67 21.40 5.82 17.22
N ILE A 68 22.37 5.06 16.75
CA ILE A 68 22.21 3.67 16.33
C ILE A 68 22.63 2.75 17.47
N ILE A 69 21.70 1.93 17.96
CA ILE A 69 21.90 0.98 19.05
C ILE A 69 21.85 -0.42 18.47
N THR A 70 22.92 -1.20 18.62
CA THR A 70 23.00 -2.54 18.02
C THR A 70 22.29 -3.62 18.83
N CYS A 71 21.16 -3.31 19.46
CA CYS A 71 20.38 -4.25 20.25
C CYS A 71 18.89 -3.90 20.15
N THR A 72 18.03 -4.89 19.92
CA THR A 72 16.58 -4.71 19.89
C THR A 72 15.87 -5.27 21.13
N GLN A 73 16.57 -6.03 21.99
CA GLN A 73 15.96 -6.72 23.13
C GLN A 73 15.31 -5.77 24.15
N GLU A 74 15.98 -4.64 24.42
CA GLU A 74 15.53 -3.63 25.38
C GLU A 74 15.24 -2.31 24.66
N ALA A 75 14.81 -2.36 23.40
CA ALA A 75 14.43 -1.16 22.65
C ALA A 75 13.37 -0.30 23.39
N PRO A 76 12.32 -0.88 24.02
CA PRO A 76 11.36 -0.10 24.80
C PRO A 76 12.00 0.72 25.93
N LEU A 77 12.99 0.16 26.63
CA LEU A 77 13.72 0.86 27.69
C LEU A 77 14.47 2.08 27.14
N PHE A 78 15.21 1.92 26.03
CA PHE A 78 15.96 3.03 25.43
C PHE A 78 15.04 4.11 24.85
N GLN A 79 13.88 3.72 24.32
CA GLN A 79 12.86 4.66 23.84
C GLN A 79 12.28 5.48 24.98
N GLU A 80 11.86 4.83 26.07
CA GLU A 80 11.34 5.50 27.26
C GLU A 80 12.37 6.50 27.83
N LEU A 81 13.60 6.05 28.03
CA LEU A 81 14.66 6.89 28.57
C LEU A 81 15.07 8.01 27.60
N GLY A 82 15.03 7.74 26.29
CA GLY A 82 15.25 8.72 25.23
C GLY A 82 14.24 9.88 25.27
N LEU A 83 12.97 9.57 25.53
CA LEU A 83 11.92 10.57 25.71
C LEU A 83 12.19 11.45 26.93
N GLU A 84 12.60 10.86 28.06
CA GLU A 84 12.91 11.62 29.29
C GLU A 84 14.05 12.63 29.09
N ILE A 85 15.02 12.31 28.22
CA ILE A 85 16.23 13.13 27.98
C ILE A 85 16.15 13.96 26.69
N GLY A 86 14.97 14.08 26.08
CA GLY A 86 14.70 15.06 25.02
C GLY A 86 14.87 14.57 23.59
N ILE A 87 14.70 13.28 23.32
CA ILE A 87 14.47 12.79 21.95
C ILE A 87 12.99 12.95 21.62
N ASP A 88 12.68 13.93 20.76
CA ASP A 88 11.33 14.13 20.26
C ASP A 88 10.92 12.96 19.36
N GLN A 89 9.77 12.36 19.65
CA GLN A 89 9.10 11.37 18.81
C GLN A 89 7.78 11.98 18.34
N GLU A 90 7.84 12.94 17.40
CA GLU A 90 6.62 13.43 16.79
C GLU A 90 5.97 12.35 15.90
N GLN A 91 6.76 11.37 15.41
CA GLN A 91 6.30 10.15 14.74
C GLN A 91 7.24 8.95 15.03
N GLU A 92 6.73 7.70 15.04
CA GLU A 92 7.53 6.48 15.26
C GLU A 92 8.69 6.32 14.26
N GLU A 93 8.52 6.87 13.05
CA GLU A 93 9.50 6.82 11.96
C GLU A 93 10.57 7.93 12.04
N ASP A 94 10.30 9.01 12.79
CA ASP A 94 11.17 10.19 12.93
C ASP A 94 12.01 10.19 14.21
N SER A 95 11.98 9.10 14.98
CA SER A 95 12.79 9.03 16.21
C SER A 95 14.29 9.03 15.86
N ASN A 96 15.06 9.89 16.53
CA ASN A 96 16.53 9.87 16.41
C ASN A 96 17.16 8.57 16.96
N LEU A 97 16.38 7.60 17.45
CA LEU A 97 16.85 6.30 17.90
C LEU A 97 16.61 5.23 16.83
N CYS A 98 17.67 4.56 16.41
CA CYS A 98 17.60 3.44 15.47
C CYS A 98 18.12 2.17 16.14
N PHE A 99 17.37 1.08 16.05
CA PHE A 99 17.74 -0.20 16.67
C PHE A 99 18.11 -1.23 15.61
N VAL A 100 19.30 -1.82 15.74
CA VAL A 100 19.83 -2.82 14.80
C VAL A 100 19.95 -4.15 15.51
N ASN A 101 19.20 -5.15 15.05
CA ASN A 101 19.33 -6.51 15.59
C ASN A 101 20.59 -7.18 15.02
N ILE A 102 21.73 -7.02 15.68
CA ILE A 102 22.96 -7.76 15.32
C ILE A 102 23.08 -9.10 16.06
N ARG A 103 22.25 -9.35 17.08
CA ARG A 103 22.35 -10.52 17.96
C ARG A 103 21.74 -11.74 17.27
N GLU A 104 20.44 -11.74 17.04
CA GLU A 104 19.73 -12.82 16.35
C GLU A 104 20.11 -12.89 14.87
N ASN A 105 20.23 -11.74 14.20
CA ASN A 105 20.46 -11.74 12.75
C ASN A 105 21.93 -11.96 12.37
N ALA A 106 22.88 -11.91 13.31
CA ALA A 106 24.29 -12.15 13.02
C ALA A 106 25.01 -12.95 14.11
N GLY A 107 25.21 -12.39 15.31
CA GLY A 107 26.08 -12.92 16.36
C GLY A 107 25.74 -14.34 16.84
N TRP A 108 24.46 -14.68 16.92
CA TRP A 108 23.96 -16.02 17.33
C TRP A 108 23.81 -17.00 16.17
N GLY A 109 24.08 -16.58 14.93
CA GLY A 109 24.05 -17.45 13.78
C GLY A 109 25.25 -18.42 13.73
N LYS A 110 25.15 -19.46 12.89
CA LYS A 110 26.22 -20.46 12.68
C LYS A 110 27.58 -19.85 12.31
N ALA A 111 27.56 -18.70 11.64
CA ALA A 111 28.74 -17.95 11.23
C ALA A 111 29.05 -16.74 12.14
N GLY A 112 28.46 -16.65 13.34
CA GLY A 112 28.52 -15.46 14.22
C GLY A 112 29.93 -14.92 14.47
N LYS A 113 30.91 -15.80 14.74
CA LYS A 113 32.33 -15.42 14.93
C LYS A 113 32.98 -14.76 13.70
N LYS A 114 32.38 -14.92 12.52
CA LYS A 114 32.84 -14.36 11.23
C LYS A 114 31.83 -13.36 10.65
N ALA A 115 30.83 -12.94 11.43
CA ALA A 115 29.71 -12.15 10.93
C ALA A 115 29.99 -10.65 10.86
N THR A 116 31.23 -10.17 11.08
CA THR A 116 31.54 -8.74 11.11
C THR A 116 31.05 -7.98 9.87
N ALA A 117 31.23 -8.54 8.67
CA ALA A 117 30.76 -7.90 7.44
C ALA A 117 29.22 -7.77 7.40
N LYS A 118 28.50 -8.78 7.91
CA LYS A 118 27.04 -8.75 8.03
C LYS A 118 26.60 -7.72 9.07
N ILE A 119 27.28 -7.66 10.22
CA ILE A 119 27.01 -6.68 11.28
C ILE A 119 27.21 -5.26 10.74
N ALA A 120 28.29 -5.00 10.00
CA ALA A 120 28.54 -3.71 9.37
C ALA A 120 27.45 -3.35 8.34
N ALA A 121 27.03 -4.31 7.52
CA ALA A 121 25.95 -4.11 6.55
C ALA A 121 24.62 -3.75 7.23
N LEU A 122 24.23 -4.48 8.28
CA LEU A 122 23.00 -4.20 9.05
C LEU A 122 23.04 -2.81 9.70
N ILE A 123 24.20 -2.37 10.21
CA ILE A 123 24.36 -1.05 10.81
C ILE A 123 24.29 0.05 9.75
N ALA A 124 24.90 -0.15 8.58
CA ALA A 124 24.86 0.82 7.48
C ALA A 124 23.47 0.91 6.84
N GLU A 125 22.74 -0.21 6.74
CA GLU A 125 21.33 -0.22 6.34
C GLU A 125 20.47 0.64 7.27
N ALA A 126 20.72 0.57 8.57
CA ALA A 126 20.01 1.39 9.56
C ALA A 126 20.27 2.90 9.38
N ASP A 127 21.40 3.28 8.80
CA ASP A 127 21.73 4.67 8.49
C ASP A 127 21.19 5.12 7.12
N TYR A 128 20.77 4.19 6.28
CA TYR A 128 20.33 4.50 4.93
C TYR A 128 19.04 5.33 4.96
N ASP A 129 19.12 6.53 4.41
CA ASP A 129 17.97 7.43 4.25
C ASP A 129 17.24 7.02 2.96
N VAL A 130 16.02 6.51 3.10
CA VAL A 130 15.17 6.13 1.95
C VAL A 130 14.39 7.38 1.56
N GLU A 131 14.62 7.91 0.35
CA GLU A 131 13.75 8.95 -0.18
C GLU A 131 12.30 8.44 -0.21
N PRO A 132 11.35 9.10 0.48
CA PRO A 132 9.95 8.73 0.41
C PRO A 132 9.49 8.76 -1.04
N THR A 133 8.96 7.65 -1.54
CA THR A 133 8.37 7.64 -2.88
C THR A 133 7.11 8.50 -2.85
N GLY A 134 7.02 9.48 -3.75
CA GLY A 134 5.86 10.35 -3.84
C GLY A 134 4.57 9.55 -4.03
N LEU A 135 3.58 9.83 -3.20
CA LEU A 135 2.22 9.35 -3.39
C LEU A 135 1.62 10.03 -4.62
N ILE A 136 0.98 9.25 -5.49
CA ILE A 136 0.27 9.77 -6.66
C ILE A 136 -1.20 9.87 -6.24
N PRO A 137 -1.73 11.08 -6.03
CA PRO A 137 -3.12 11.21 -5.60
C PRO A 137 -4.06 10.63 -6.66
N VAL A 138 -5.05 9.87 -6.21
CA VAL A 138 -6.12 9.31 -7.04
C VAL A 138 -7.40 10.08 -6.76
N THR A 139 -8.09 10.53 -7.81
CA THR A 139 -9.37 11.24 -7.69
C THR A 139 -10.47 10.46 -8.40
N SER A 140 -11.61 10.29 -7.73
CA SER A 140 -12.83 9.69 -8.29
C SER A 140 -13.98 10.66 -8.12
N ASN A 141 -14.66 11.00 -9.22
CA ASN A 141 -15.84 11.86 -9.24
C ASN A 141 -17.15 11.04 -9.21
N GLY A 142 -17.05 9.72 -9.02
CA GLY A 142 -18.19 8.81 -8.98
C GLY A 142 -18.82 8.50 -10.33
N ALA A 143 -18.11 8.69 -11.45
CA ALA A 143 -18.56 8.18 -12.75
C ALA A 143 -18.49 6.65 -12.76
N CYS A 144 -19.64 5.97 -12.72
CA CYS A 144 -19.71 4.53 -12.51
C CYS A 144 -20.36 3.81 -13.68
N ILE A 145 -19.68 2.84 -14.27
CA ILE A 145 -20.30 1.88 -15.20
C ILE A 145 -20.86 0.72 -14.40
N VAL A 146 -22.16 0.47 -14.51
CA VAL A 146 -22.79 -0.75 -14.00
C VAL A 146 -22.95 -1.71 -15.18
N TYR A 147 -22.35 -2.89 -15.09
CA TYR A 147 -22.42 -3.93 -16.12
C TYR A 147 -23.11 -5.18 -15.57
N GLY A 148 -24.15 -5.65 -16.24
CA GLY A 148 -24.94 -6.78 -15.76
C GLY A 148 -26.05 -7.20 -16.70
N ALA A 149 -26.88 -8.14 -16.26
CA ALA A 149 -28.00 -8.67 -17.04
C ALA A 149 -29.35 -8.45 -16.35
N GLY A 150 -30.41 -8.31 -17.16
CA GLY A 150 -31.80 -8.36 -16.72
C GLY A 150 -32.22 -7.23 -15.78
N GLN A 151 -33.40 -7.39 -15.18
CA GLN A 151 -34.02 -6.38 -14.31
C GLN A 151 -33.19 -6.11 -13.05
N ALA A 152 -32.45 -7.10 -12.55
CA ALA A 152 -31.59 -6.96 -11.38
C ALA A 152 -30.50 -5.89 -11.59
N ALA A 153 -29.86 -5.86 -12.77
CA ALA A 153 -28.87 -4.85 -13.11
C ALA A 153 -29.48 -3.44 -13.21
N MET A 154 -30.70 -3.34 -13.74
CA MET A 154 -31.45 -2.08 -13.78
C MET A 154 -31.79 -1.55 -12.38
N ASP A 155 -32.22 -2.43 -11.48
CA ASP A 155 -32.57 -2.06 -10.10
C ASP A 155 -31.34 -1.63 -9.30
N VAL A 156 -30.20 -2.31 -9.46
CA VAL A 156 -28.93 -1.93 -8.83
C VAL A 156 -28.45 -0.59 -9.36
N ALA A 157 -28.46 -0.39 -10.69
CA ALA A 157 -28.09 0.88 -11.30
C ALA A 157 -28.95 2.04 -10.77
N GLY A 158 -30.27 1.85 -10.61
CA GLY A 158 -31.16 2.86 -10.06
C GLY A 158 -30.92 3.20 -8.58
N LYS A 159 -30.43 2.25 -7.78
CA LYS A 159 -30.01 2.52 -6.40
C LYS A 159 -28.69 3.29 -6.36
N LEU A 160 -27.71 2.87 -7.15
CA LEU A 160 -26.39 3.53 -7.24
C LEU A 160 -26.49 4.95 -7.83
N ALA A 161 -27.42 5.19 -8.76
CA ALA A 161 -27.63 6.51 -9.40
C ALA A 161 -28.07 7.62 -8.42
N ARG A 162 -28.41 7.27 -7.17
CA ARG A 162 -28.70 8.24 -6.10
C ARG A 162 -27.44 8.86 -5.49
N HIS A 163 -26.29 8.20 -5.68
CA HIS A 163 -25.01 8.56 -5.07
C HIS A 163 -23.91 8.76 -6.13
N LEU A 164 -24.02 8.08 -7.28
CA LEU A 164 -23.01 8.04 -8.34
C LEU A 164 -23.59 8.53 -9.67
N ASN A 165 -22.72 8.98 -10.57
CA ASN A 165 -23.07 9.25 -11.96
C ASN A 165 -23.02 7.95 -12.78
N VAL A 166 -24.15 7.24 -12.81
CA VAL A 166 -24.24 5.88 -13.34
C VAL A 166 -24.47 5.86 -14.86
N SER A 167 -23.78 4.96 -15.56
CA SER A 167 -24.13 4.45 -16.88
C SER A 167 -24.36 2.94 -16.81
N LEU A 168 -25.56 2.48 -17.15
CA LEU A 168 -25.87 1.05 -17.16
C LEU A 168 -25.59 0.45 -18.54
N VAL A 169 -24.83 -0.63 -18.60
CA VAL A 169 -24.63 -1.44 -19.81
C VAL A 169 -25.15 -2.87 -19.55
N LEU A 170 -26.19 -3.25 -20.29
CA LEU A 170 -26.80 -4.58 -20.22
C LEU A 170 -26.09 -5.56 -21.16
N SER A 171 -25.61 -6.67 -20.60
CA SER A 171 -25.08 -7.81 -21.35
C SER A 171 -26.19 -8.69 -21.93
N ASP A 172 -27.31 -8.76 -21.23
CA ASP A 172 -28.59 -9.35 -21.63
C ASP A 172 -29.73 -8.50 -21.06
N TRP A 173 -30.78 -8.31 -21.84
CA TRP A 173 -31.91 -7.42 -21.55
C TRP A 173 -33.27 -8.11 -21.72
N HIS A 174 -33.27 -9.45 -21.77
CA HIS A 174 -34.51 -10.22 -21.79
C HIS A 174 -35.39 -9.87 -20.58
N GLU A 175 -36.69 -9.66 -20.83
CA GLU A 175 -37.71 -9.31 -19.82
C GLU A 175 -37.42 -8.03 -19.00
N VAL A 176 -36.49 -7.17 -19.46
CA VAL A 176 -36.25 -5.87 -18.83
C VAL A 176 -37.37 -4.91 -19.20
N LEU A 177 -38.06 -4.40 -18.18
CA LEU A 177 -39.13 -3.44 -18.36
C LEU A 177 -38.55 -2.05 -18.65
N PRO A 178 -39.03 -1.35 -19.70
CA PRO A 178 -38.64 0.04 -19.93
C PRO A 178 -38.94 0.91 -18.70
N PRO A 179 -37.99 1.74 -18.23
CA PRO A 179 -38.25 2.60 -17.09
C PRO A 179 -39.31 3.65 -17.45
N SER A 180 -40.19 3.97 -16.49
CA SER A 180 -41.22 5.01 -16.66
C SER A 180 -40.63 6.41 -16.86
N SER A 181 -39.39 6.63 -16.41
CA SER A 181 -38.60 7.83 -16.59
C SER A 181 -37.12 7.47 -16.63
N THR A 182 -36.37 7.97 -17.61
CA THR A 182 -34.92 7.75 -17.70
C THR A 182 -34.20 8.54 -16.60
N GLN A 183 -33.61 7.83 -15.63
CA GLN A 183 -32.84 8.43 -14.53
C GLN A 183 -31.33 8.47 -14.80
N PHE A 184 -30.85 7.54 -15.62
CA PHE A 184 -29.47 7.38 -16.05
C PHE A 184 -29.47 6.77 -17.45
N PRO A 185 -28.41 6.96 -18.25
CA PRO A 185 -28.31 6.35 -19.56
C PRO A 185 -28.22 4.82 -19.46
N VAL A 186 -28.98 4.15 -20.31
CA VAL A 186 -29.03 2.68 -20.42
C VAL A 186 -28.54 2.29 -21.80
N TYR A 187 -27.62 1.33 -21.84
CA TYR A 187 -27.02 0.80 -23.04
C TYR A 187 -27.11 -0.73 -23.05
N LYS A 188 -26.99 -1.32 -24.23
CA LYS A 188 -26.56 -2.70 -24.39
C LYS A 188 -25.12 -2.73 -24.84
N GLY A 189 -24.41 -3.82 -24.58
CA GLY A 189 -23.07 -4.02 -25.13
C GLY A 189 -22.40 -5.26 -24.56
N LYS A 190 -21.45 -5.80 -25.32
CA LYS A 190 -20.55 -6.88 -24.86
C LYS A 190 -19.18 -6.30 -24.59
N ILE A 191 -18.63 -6.57 -23.41
CA ILE A 191 -17.27 -6.10 -23.08
C ILE A 191 -16.22 -6.80 -23.93
N LEU A 192 -15.30 -6.01 -24.46
CA LEU A 192 -14.11 -6.45 -25.20
C LEU A 192 -12.83 -6.31 -24.38
N SER A 193 -12.72 -5.23 -23.60
CA SER A 193 -11.53 -4.93 -22.82
C SER A 193 -11.86 -3.96 -21.68
N ALA A 194 -11.06 -4.02 -20.62
CA ALA A 194 -11.02 -3.00 -19.59
C ALA A 194 -9.55 -2.73 -19.23
N LYS A 195 -9.16 -1.46 -19.14
CA LYS A 195 -7.81 -1.04 -18.76
C LYS A 195 -7.90 0.21 -17.88
N GLY A 196 -6.82 0.53 -17.18
CA GLY A 196 -6.76 1.67 -16.27
C GLY A 196 -6.91 1.28 -14.81
N SER A 197 -7.18 2.27 -13.98
CA SER A 197 -7.33 2.18 -12.52
C SER A 197 -8.47 3.08 -12.06
N MET A 198 -8.81 3.02 -10.77
CA MET A 198 -9.78 3.94 -10.16
C MET A 198 -9.55 5.39 -10.62
N GLY A 199 -10.62 6.08 -11.01
CA GLY A 199 -10.58 7.44 -11.54
C GLY A 199 -10.18 7.58 -13.02
N ASN A 200 -9.75 6.49 -13.68
CA ASN A 200 -9.30 6.54 -15.08
C ASN A 200 -9.41 5.18 -15.78
N PHE A 201 -10.60 4.57 -15.76
CA PHE A 201 -10.89 3.37 -16.52
C PHE A 201 -11.28 3.70 -17.96
N ASP A 202 -10.78 2.89 -18.89
CA ASP A 202 -11.26 2.79 -20.28
C ASP A 202 -11.88 1.40 -20.46
N VAL A 203 -13.19 1.33 -20.71
CA VAL A 203 -13.92 0.08 -20.95
C VAL A 203 -14.39 0.03 -22.40
N GLY A 204 -13.93 -0.97 -23.14
CA GLY A 204 -14.26 -1.22 -24.53
C GLY A 204 -15.46 -2.15 -24.68
N PHE A 205 -16.40 -1.77 -25.54
CA PHE A 205 -17.63 -2.49 -25.84
C PHE A 205 -17.79 -2.77 -27.34
N ASP A 206 -18.34 -3.94 -27.64
CA ASP A 206 -18.88 -4.31 -28.93
C ASP A 206 -20.41 -4.38 -28.90
N SER A 207 -21.04 -4.34 -30.07
CA SER A 207 -22.50 -4.39 -30.17
C SER A 207 -23.22 -3.35 -29.29
N TYR A 208 -22.58 -2.19 -29.11
CA TYR A 208 -22.98 -1.12 -28.21
C TYR A 208 -24.12 -0.29 -28.80
N ALA A 209 -25.19 -0.09 -28.04
CA ALA A 209 -26.28 0.81 -28.45
C ALA A 209 -27.00 1.41 -27.24
N ILE A 210 -27.56 2.61 -27.42
CA ILE A 210 -28.37 3.30 -26.41
C ILE A 210 -29.83 2.82 -26.46
N ALA A 211 -30.46 2.71 -25.29
CA ALA A 211 -31.86 2.38 -25.16
C ALA A 211 -32.75 3.40 -25.88
N SER A 212 -33.75 2.90 -26.61
CA SER A 212 -34.72 3.70 -27.32
C SER A 212 -35.74 4.30 -26.34
N PRO A 213 -35.93 5.64 -26.32
CA PRO A 213 -36.96 6.27 -25.49
C PRO A 213 -38.39 5.84 -25.83
N SER A 214 -38.61 5.26 -27.01
CA SER A 214 -39.92 4.83 -27.50
C SER A 214 -40.24 3.35 -27.18
N SER A 215 -39.46 2.71 -26.31
CA SER A 215 -39.68 1.34 -25.84
C SER A 215 -41.01 1.24 -25.06
N LYS A 216 -41.75 0.12 -25.19
CA LYS A 216 -43.09 -0.05 -24.59
C LYS A 216 -43.24 -1.32 -23.76
N THR A 217 -43.13 -2.49 -24.38
CA THR A 217 -43.33 -3.78 -23.72
C THR A 217 -42.03 -4.38 -23.22
N GLU A 218 -40.97 -4.24 -24.01
CA GLU A 218 -39.60 -4.61 -23.69
C GLU A 218 -38.68 -3.45 -24.06
N ILE A 219 -37.51 -3.38 -23.44
CA ILE A 219 -36.50 -2.39 -23.79
C ILE A 219 -35.94 -2.69 -25.19
N ASP A 220 -35.95 -1.68 -26.05
CA ASP A 220 -35.35 -1.75 -27.38
C ASP A 220 -34.17 -0.78 -27.49
N PHE A 221 -33.30 -0.99 -28.47
CA PHE A 221 -32.07 -0.24 -28.63
C PHE A 221 -31.96 0.38 -30.02
N LEU A 222 -31.32 1.54 -30.09
CA LEU A 222 -31.04 2.21 -31.36
C LEU A 222 -29.95 1.48 -32.15
N GLU A 223 -29.47 2.12 -33.22
CA GLU A 223 -28.42 1.58 -34.09
C GLU A 223 -27.18 1.17 -33.29
N THR A 224 -26.68 -0.03 -33.61
CA THR A 224 -25.57 -0.67 -32.92
C THR A 224 -24.23 -0.22 -33.49
N LYS A 225 -23.26 -0.01 -32.59
CA LYS A 225 -21.88 0.39 -32.90
C LYS A 225 -20.89 -0.59 -32.28
N ASN A 226 -19.77 -0.79 -32.95
CA ASN A 226 -18.71 -1.69 -32.53
C ASN A 226 -17.47 -0.90 -32.11
N ASN A 227 -16.65 -1.46 -31.23
CA ASN A 227 -15.40 -0.85 -30.72
C ASN A 227 -15.62 0.53 -30.07
N VAL A 228 -16.63 0.65 -29.22
CA VAL A 228 -16.92 1.86 -28.45
C VAL A 228 -16.15 1.83 -27.14
N THR A 229 -15.48 2.91 -26.76
CA THR A 229 -14.85 3.05 -25.44
C THR A 229 -15.65 4.01 -24.58
N LEU A 230 -15.93 3.60 -23.34
CA LEU A 230 -16.46 4.46 -22.29
C LEU A 230 -15.40 4.70 -21.22
N GLN A 231 -15.36 5.91 -20.70
CA GLN A 231 -14.53 6.26 -19.55
C GLN A 231 -15.35 6.25 -18.26
N SER A 232 -14.75 5.80 -17.17
CA SER A 232 -15.36 5.80 -15.85
C SER A 232 -14.30 5.87 -14.75
N ASP A 233 -14.74 6.32 -13.58
CA ASP A 233 -13.93 6.26 -12.36
C ASP A 233 -14.05 4.90 -11.69
N LEU A 234 -15.25 4.30 -11.80
CA LEU A 234 -15.67 3.09 -11.09
C LEU A 234 -16.37 2.12 -12.05
N ILE A 235 -16.27 0.82 -11.78
CA ILE A 235 -16.92 -0.26 -12.53
C ILE A 235 -17.56 -1.22 -11.52
N PHE A 236 -18.88 -1.36 -11.61
CA PHE A 236 -19.68 -2.33 -10.86
C PHE A 236 -20.12 -3.46 -11.80
N ASP A 237 -19.45 -4.60 -11.73
CA ASP A 237 -19.67 -5.75 -12.59
C ASP A 237 -20.44 -6.85 -11.85
N MET A 238 -21.70 -6.98 -12.22
CA MET A 238 -22.61 -8.03 -11.76
C MET A 238 -23.06 -8.92 -12.93
N SER A 239 -22.19 -9.10 -13.93
CA SER A 239 -22.51 -9.90 -15.12
C SER A 239 -22.52 -11.40 -14.86
N GLY A 240 -21.85 -11.87 -13.80
CA GLY A 240 -21.64 -13.30 -13.52
C GLY A 240 -20.68 -14.01 -14.48
N GLY A 241 -20.02 -13.25 -15.36
CA GLY A 241 -18.97 -13.76 -16.26
C GLY A 241 -17.61 -13.85 -15.60
N GLU A 242 -16.55 -14.05 -16.39
CA GLU A 242 -15.18 -13.95 -15.88
C GLU A 242 -14.85 -12.48 -15.51
N PRO A 243 -14.10 -12.26 -14.40
CA PRO A 243 -13.64 -10.92 -14.04
C PRO A 243 -12.81 -10.27 -15.15
N MET A 244 -13.00 -8.96 -15.34
CA MET A 244 -12.30 -8.18 -16.37
C MET A 244 -10.80 -8.00 -16.09
N PHE A 245 -10.38 -8.22 -14.84
CA PHE A 245 -9.00 -8.08 -14.39
C PHE A 245 -8.56 -9.36 -13.65
N GLY A 246 -7.43 -9.94 -14.06
CA GLY A 246 -6.97 -11.26 -13.59
C GLY A 246 -6.11 -11.30 -12.32
N ARG A 247 -6.30 -10.39 -11.35
CA ARG A 247 -5.58 -10.46 -10.05
C ARG A 247 -6.55 -10.86 -8.92
N ASP A 248 -6.09 -11.79 -8.07
CA ASP A 248 -6.80 -12.33 -6.89
C ASP A 248 -7.13 -11.28 -5.79
N HIS A 249 -6.63 -10.06 -5.94
CA HIS A 249 -7.02 -8.91 -5.12
C HIS A 249 -7.63 -7.90 -6.07
N GLY A 250 -8.89 -7.55 -5.82
CA GLY A 250 -9.67 -6.60 -6.61
C GLY A 250 -8.87 -5.35 -6.92
N ARG A 251 -9.11 -4.78 -8.11
CA ARG A 251 -8.53 -3.50 -8.48
C ARG A 251 -9.41 -2.41 -7.86
N ASP A 252 -8.81 -1.44 -7.18
CA ASP A 252 -9.58 -0.31 -6.61
C ASP A 252 -10.48 0.31 -7.68
N GLY A 253 -11.72 0.60 -7.29
CA GLY A 253 -12.76 1.09 -8.19
C GLY A 253 -13.37 0.05 -9.14
N TYR A 254 -12.90 -1.20 -9.15
CA TYR A 254 -13.53 -2.32 -9.87
C TYR A 254 -14.06 -3.37 -8.90
N VAL A 255 -15.35 -3.64 -9.00
CA VAL A 255 -16.03 -4.60 -8.14
C VAL A 255 -16.68 -5.65 -9.04
N HIS A 256 -16.38 -6.94 -8.80
CA HIS A 256 -16.97 -8.07 -9.52
C HIS A 256 -17.72 -8.98 -8.55
N ILE A 257 -19.02 -9.20 -8.81
CA ILE A 257 -19.92 -9.91 -7.90
C ILE A 257 -20.77 -10.90 -8.68
N ASP A 258 -21.00 -12.07 -8.08
CA ASP A 258 -22.00 -13.01 -8.55
C ASP A 258 -23.41 -12.40 -8.42
N PRO A 259 -24.16 -12.22 -9.54
CA PRO A 259 -25.51 -11.66 -9.51
C PRO A 259 -26.50 -12.49 -8.68
N ALA A 260 -26.22 -13.76 -8.37
CA ALA A 260 -27.06 -14.58 -7.50
C ALA A 260 -26.92 -14.22 -6.00
N ASN A 261 -25.83 -13.56 -5.60
CA ASN A 261 -25.56 -13.24 -4.20
C ASN A 261 -26.05 -11.83 -3.84
N THR A 262 -27.34 -11.73 -3.53
CA THR A 262 -27.99 -10.44 -3.19
C THR A 262 -27.41 -9.73 -1.97
N ALA A 263 -26.90 -10.47 -0.98
CA ALA A 263 -26.24 -9.86 0.19
C ALA A 263 -24.91 -9.21 -0.20
N ALA A 264 -24.08 -9.92 -0.97
CA ALA A 264 -22.80 -9.39 -1.45
C ALA A 264 -23.00 -8.19 -2.40
N ILE A 265 -24.06 -8.18 -3.21
CA ILE A 265 -24.39 -7.01 -4.05
C ILE A 265 -24.66 -5.79 -3.17
N ALA A 266 -25.41 -5.93 -2.08
CA ALA A 266 -25.73 -4.81 -1.20
C ALA A 266 -24.49 -4.25 -0.50
N GLU A 267 -23.61 -5.12 0.01
CA GLU A 267 -22.33 -4.73 0.60
C GLU A 267 -21.43 -4.02 -0.42
N ALA A 268 -21.25 -4.62 -1.60
CA ALA A 268 -20.46 -4.06 -2.69
C ALA A 268 -20.96 -2.69 -3.17
N MET A 269 -22.27 -2.43 -3.09
CA MET A 269 -22.82 -1.12 -3.43
C MET A 269 -22.41 -0.05 -2.41
N PHE A 270 -22.27 -0.38 -1.13
CA PHE A 270 -21.74 0.57 -0.14
C PHE A 270 -20.26 0.82 -0.39
N ASP A 271 -19.48 -0.24 -0.59
CA ASP A 271 -18.05 -0.15 -0.84
C ASP A 271 -17.73 0.75 -2.03
N ILE A 272 -18.45 0.59 -3.15
CA ILE A 272 -18.20 1.40 -4.36
C ILE A 272 -18.62 2.86 -4.21
N ILE A 273 -19.59 3.17 -3.34
CA ILE A 273 -20.01 4.55 -3.04
C ILE A 273 -18.94 5.28 -2.23
N ASP A 274 -18.27 4.59 -1.33
CA ASP A 274 -17.20 5.16 -0.49
C ASP A 274 -15.92 5.47 -1.29
N LEU A 275 -15.83 5.01 -2.54
CA LEU A 275 -14.72 5.29 -3.47
C LEU A 275 -14.91 6.59 -4.26
N VAL A 276 -15.61 7.58 -3.70
CA VAL A 276 -15.76 8.93 -4.26
C VAL A 276 -14.97 9.91 -3.40
N GLY A 277 -13.99 10.59 -4.00
CA GLY A 277 -13.10 11.50 -3.28
C GLY A 277 -11.68 11.51 -3.82
N GLU A 278 -10.80 12.10 -3.02
CA GLU A 278 -9.35 12.13 -3.24
C GLU A 278 -8.68 11.16 -2.27
N PHE A 279 -7.77 10.36 -2.79
CA PHE A 279 -7.05 9.31 -2.06
C PHE A 279 -5.54 9.51 -2.26
N GLU A 280 -4.77 9.25 -1.20
CA GLU A 280 -3.29 9.33 -1.20
C GLU A 280 -2.64 7.96 -1.36
#